data_AF-A0A2U3KXB6-F1
#
_entry.id   AF-A0A2U3KXB6-F1
#
_cell.length_a   1.000
_cell.length_b   1.000
_cell.length_c   1.000
_cell.angle_alpha   90.00
_cell.angle_beta   90.00
_cell.angle_gamma   90.00
#
_symmetry.space_group_name_H-M   'P 1'
#
loop_
_entity.id
_entity.type
_entity.pdbx_description
1 polymer ?
#
loop_
_entity_poly.entity_id
_entity_poly.type
_entity_poly.pdbx_seq_one_letter_code
_entity_poly.pdbx_strand_id
1 'polypeptide(L)'
;MVQASIAASFWAAVEDCLVEFHAQSRGAAAEKVVALWKRLAEIESTARKDEPSYSDMIYHAEPWYIACNLAENPDLPLDSEKEGPYTAILKQNHLA
;
A
#
# COMPACT_ATOMS: atom_id res chain seq x y z
N MET A 1 6.97 9.42 -13.78
CA MET A 1 6.28 10.26 -12.78
C MET A 1 4.87 9.69 -12.61
N VAL A 2 4.61 8.99 -11.51
CA VAL A 2 3.25 8.52 -11.16
C VAL A 2 2.34 9.74 -11.05
N GLN A 3 1.17 9.68 -11.68
CA GLN A 3 0.14 10.71 -11.48
C GLN A 3 -0.28 10.68 -10.02
N ALA A 4 -0.36 11.85 -9.36
CA ALA A 4 -0.71 11.96 -7.95
C ALA A 4 -2.02 11.22 -7.58
N SER A 5 -2.94 11.07 -8.55
CA SER A 5 -4.17 10.29 -8.44
C SER A 5 -3.91 8.80 -8.20
N ILE A 6 -2.98 8.18 -8.92
CA ILE A 6 -2.66 6.74 -8.79
C ILE A 6 -2.00 6.46 -7.44
N ALA A 7 -1.11 7.35 -6.98
CA ALA A 7 -0.50 7.21 -5.66
C ALA A 7 -1.55 7.31 -4.53
N ALA A 8 -2.51 8.24 -4.63
CA ALA A 8 -3.58 8.36 -3.66
C ALA A 8 -4.47 7.11 -3.62
N SER A 9 -4.88 6.61 -4.79
CA SER A 9 -5.60 5.35 -4.95
C SER A 9 -4.86 4.15 -4.36
N PHE A 10 -3.56 4.06 -4.60
CA PHE A 10 -2.71 2.99 -4.07
C PHE A 10 -2.69 2.99 -2.53
N TRP A 11 -2.41 4.14 -1.91
CA TRP A 11 -2.34 4.22 -0.45
C TRP A 11 -3.70 4.00 0.22
N ALA A 12 -4.79 4.46 -0.40
CA ALA A 12 -6.14 4.16 0.06
C ALA A 12 -6.43 2.65 0.02
N ALA A 13 -5.99 1.94 -1.02
CA ALA A 13 -6.11 0.47 -1.10
C ALA A 13 -5.29 -0.24 -0.01
N VAL A 14 -4.09 0.26 0.33
CA VAL A 14 -3.28 -0.28 1.44
C VAL A 14 -4.01 -0.11 2.77
N GLU A 15 -4.60 1.07 3.02
CA GLU A 15 -5.40 1.29 4.24
C GLU A 15 -6.63 0.39 4.30
N ASP A 16 -7.34 0.21 3.18
CA ASP A 16 -8.50 -0.69 3.09
C ASP A 16 -8.09 -2.13 3.41
N CYS A 17 -6.93 -2.58 2.90
CA CYS A 17 -6.40 -3.90 3.23
C CYS A 17 -6.05 -4.06 4.71
N LEU A 18 -5.50 -3.02 5.35
CA LEU A 18 -5.21 -3.03 6.79
C LEU A 18 -6.48 -3.13 7.65
N VAL A 19 -7.56 -2.48 7.21
CA VAL A 19 -8.85 -2.54 7.90
C VAL A 19 -9.51 -3.92 7.70
N GLU A 20 -9.62 -4.36 6.45
CA GLU A 20 -10.36 -5.57 6.08
C GLU A 20 -9.66 -6.85 6.54
N PHE A 21 -8.35 -6.99 6.31
CA PHE A 21 -7.64 -8.26 6.51
C PHE A 21 -6.84 -8.33 7.80
N HIS A 22 -6.53 -7.19 8.40
CA HIS A 22 -5.75 -7.10 9.64
C HIS A 22 -6.54 -6.51 10.80
N ALA A 23 -7.84 -6.27 10.62
CA ALA A 23 -8.77 -5.75 11.64
C ALA A 23 -8.28 -4.47 12.33
N GLN A 24 -7.48 -3.65 11.63
CA GLN A 24 -7.03 -2.37 12.17
C GLN A 24 -8.15 -1.34 12.10
N SER A 25 -8.16 -0.41 13.06
CA SER A 25 -9.04 0.75 12.92
C SER A 25 -8.56 1.61 11.75
N ARG A 26 -9.50 2.31 11.10
CA ARG A 26 -9.19 3.26 10.01
C ARG A 26 -8.12 4.28 10.42
N GLY A 27 -8.17 4.76 11.66
CA GLY A 27 -7.18 5.70 12.21
C GLY A 27 -5.78 5.09 12.32
N ALA A 28 -5.67 3.87 12.86
CA ALA A 28 -4.39 3.17 12.96
C ALA A 28 -3.80 2.82 11.59
N ALA A 29 -4.65 2.40 10.65
CA ALA A 29 -4.24 2.12 9.27
C ALA A 29 -3.66 3.38 8.59
N ALA A 30 -4.37 4.50 8.70
CA ALA A 30 -3.92 5.79 8.15
C ALA A 30 -2.60 6.26 8.80
N GLU A 31 -2.44 6.12 10.12
CA GLU A 31 -1.19 6.46 10.81
C GLU A 31 0.00 5.64 10.29
N LYS A 32 -0.17 4.33 10.10
CA LYS A 32 0.87 3.45 9.54
C LYS A 32 1.25 3.82 8.12
N VAL A 33 0.26 4.07 7.27
CA VAL A 33 0.48 4.48 5.88
C VAL A 33 1.16 5.85 5.80
N VAL A 34 0.73 6.83 6.60
CA VAL A 34 1.37 8.15 6.68
C VAL A 34 2.81 8.06 7.20
N ALA A 35 3.07 7.22 8.22
CA ALA A 35 4.41 7.03 8.76
C ALA A 35 5.35 6.41 7.71
N LEU A 36 4.89 5.40 6.97
CA LEU A 36 5.63 4.83 5.85
C LEU A 36 5.88 5.88 4.77
N TRP A 37 4.85 6.61 4.35
CA TRP A 37 4.97 7.63 3.31
C TRP A 37 5.98 8.73 3.68
N LYS A 38 6.00 9.19 4.94
CA LYS A 38 7.01 10.15 5.45
C LYS A 38 8.42 9.57 5.42
N ARG A 39 8.59 8.35 5.92
CA ARG A 39 9.90 7.65 5.90
C ARG A 39 10.41 7.48 4.48
N LEU A 40 9.51 7.19 3.54
CA LEU A 40 9.82 7.14 2.12
C LEU A 40 10.25 8.54 1.63
N ALA A 41 9.47 9.61 1.85
CA ALA A 41 9.87 10.96 1.42
C ALA A 41 11.28 11.37 1.91
N GLU A 42 11.66 10.98 3.13
CA GLU A 42 13.01 11.18 3.68
C GLU A 42 14.09 10.40 2.90
N ILE A 43 13.85 9.14 2.55
CA ILE A 43 14.78 8.30 1.78
C ILE A 43 15.01 8.88 0.37
N GLU A 44 13.97 9.33 -0.35
CA GLU A 44 14.12 9.90 -1.71
C GLU A 44 14.95 11.19 -1.70
N SER A 45 14.83 11.99 -0.64
CA SER A 45 15.63 13.21 -0.49
C SER A 45 17.13 12.93 -0.38
N THR A 46 17.50 11.67 -0.08
CA THR A 46 18.88 11.19 0.06
C THR A 46 19.32 10.22 -1.04
N ALA A 47 18.40 9.73 -1.87
CA ALA A 47 18.64 8.74 -2.90
C ALA A 47 19.44 9.31 -4.08
N ARG A 48 20.37 8.52 -4.61
CA ARG A 48 21.08 8.87 -5.86
C ARG A 48 20.12 8.70 -7.04
N LYS A 49 20.27 9.52 -8.09
CA LYS A 49 19.42 9.53 -9.31
C LYS A 49 19.23 8.17 -10.01
N ASP A 50 20.02 7.16 -9.67
CA ASP A 50 20.02 5.82 -10.29
C ASP A 50 19.30 4.75 -9.44
N GLU A 51 18.75 5.10 -8.27
CA GLU A 51 17.92 4.21 -7.48
C GLU A 51 16.45 4.25 -7.94
N PRO A 52 15.73 3.12 -7.93
CA PRO A 52 14.33 3.07 -8.33
C PRO A 52 13.50 4.10 -7.54
N SER A 53 12.75 4.92 -8.27
CA SER A 53 11.94 6.00 -7.69
C SER A 53 10.68 5.45 -7.02
N TYR A 54 9.97 6.24 -6.18
CA TYR A 54 8.69 5.79 -5.61
C TYR A 54 7.63 5.47 -6.65
N SER A 55 7.75 6.07 -7.83
CA SER A 55 6.93 5.67 -8.97
C SER A 55 7.12 4.18 -9.26
N ASP A 56 8.37 3.72 -9.28
CA ASP A 56 8.71 2.33 -9.61
C ASP A 56 8.27 1.35 -8.51
N MET A 57 8.40 1.73 -7.23
CA MET A 57 7.90 0.87 -6.14
C MET A 57 6.38 0.74 -6.13
N ILE A 58 5.63 1.82 -6.36
CA ILE A 58 4.16 1.76 -6.46
C ILE A 58 3.73 0.97 -7.71
N TYR A 59 4.51 1.02 -8.80
CA TYR A 59 4.26 0.23 -10.00
C TYR A 59 4.53 -1.27 -9.84
N HIS A 60 5.36 -1.67 -8.88
CA HIS A 60 5.75 -3.07 -8.67
C HIS A 60 5.26 -3.69 -7.37
N ALA A 61 4.75 -2.88 -6.43
CA ALA A 61 4.20 -3.37 -5.17
C ALA A 61 2.69 -3.57 -5.27
N GLU A 62 2.20 -4.66 -4.70
CA GLU A 62 0.78 -4.88 -4.49
C GLU A 62 0.32 -4.23 -3.18
N PRO A 63 -0.84 -3.55 -3.14
CA PRO A 63 -1.41 -3.03 -1.89
C PRO A 63 -1.50 -4.09 -0.77
N TRP A 64 -1.85 -5.33 -1.13
CA TRP A 64 -1.88 -6.47 -0.20
C TRP A 64 -0.55 -6.69 0.52
N TYR A 65 0.55 -6.80 -0.24
CA TYR A 65 1.87 -7.09 0.33
C TYR A 65 2.36 -5.96 1.22
N ILE A 66 2.08 -4.70 0.86
CA ILE A 66 2.42 -3.57 1.73
C ILE A 66 1.60 -3.60 3.01
N ALA A 67 0.30 -3.89 2.93
CA ALA A 67 -0.54 -4.01 4.13
C ALA A 67 -0.06 -5.14 5.06
N CYS A 68 0.30 -6.31 4.51
CA CYS A 68 0.87 -7.42 5.27
C CYS A 68 2.17 -7.03 5.99
N ASN A 69 3.07 -6.34 5.29
CA ASN A 69 4.30 -5.82 5.90
C ASN A 69 4.03 -4.80 7.01
N LEU A 70 3.11 -3.85 6.79
CA LEU A 70 2.72 -2.85 7.79
C LEU A 70 1.98 -3.45 8.99
N ALA A 71 1.31 -4.58 8.81
CA ALA A 71 0.67 -5.35 9.86
C ALA A 71 1.63 -6.31 10.58
N GLU A 72 2.92 -6.32 10.21
CA GLU A 72 3.93 -7.25 10.74
C GLU A 72 3.55 -8.72 10.53
N ASN A 73 2.78 -9.00 9.48
CA ASN A 73 2.34 -10.33 9.11
C ASN A 73 2.61 -10.59 7.60
N PRO A 74 3.89 -10.62 7.18
CA PRO A 74 4.27 -10.73 5.77
C PRO A 74 3.89 -12.08 5.14
N ASP A 75 3.70 -13.10 5.96
CA ASP A 75 3.42 -14.48 5.53
C ASP A 75 1.93 -14.76 5.34
N LEU A 76 1.05 -13.76 5.50
CA LEU A 76 -0.38 -13.93 5.29
C LEU A 76 -0.66 -14.22 3.80
N PRO A 77 -1.12 -15.44 3.44
CA PRO A 77 -1.35 -15.77 2.05
C PRO A 77 -2.61 -15.08 1.54
N LEU A 78 -2.56 -14.62 0.30
CA LEU A 78 -3.75 -14.28 -0.47
C LEU A 78 -4.35 -15.59 -0.99
N ASP A 79 -5.30 -16.15 -0.25
CA ASP A 79 -6.03 -17.37 -0.63
C ASP A 79 -7.36 -17.04 -1.34
N SER A 80 -8.02 -18.07 -1.87
CA SER A 80 -9.28 -17.94 -2.61
C SER A 80 -10.41 -17.25 -1.83
N GLU A 81 -10.37 -17.28 -0.50
CA GLU A 81 -11.35 -16.57 0.34
C GLU A 81 -11.08 -15.05 0.37
N LYS A 82 -9.81 -14.65 0.27
CA LYS A 82 -9.35 -13.25 0.33
C LYS A 82 -9.26 -12.60 -1.05
N GLU A 83 -9.13 -13.38 -2.13
CA GLU A 83 -9.07 -12.88 -3.51
C GLU A 83 -10.28 -12.02 -3.90
N GLY A 84 -11.49 -12.46 -3.55
CA GLY A 84 -12.73 -11.73 -3.85
C GLY A 84 -12.79 -10.36 -3.16
N PRO A 85 -12.67 -10.31 -1.81
CA PRO A 85 -12.59 -9.05 -1.07
C PRO A 85 -11.44 -8.15 -1.52
N TYR A 86 -10.25 -8.71 -1.81
CA TYR A 86 -9.10 -7.92 -2.29
C TYR A 86 -9.38 -7.29 -3.65
N THR A 87 -9.96 -8.05 -4.58
CA THR A 87 -10.39 -7.54 -5.89
C THR A 87 -11.40 -6.40 -5.75
N ALA A 88 -12.31 -6.47 -4.76
CA ALA A 88 -13.26 -5.41 -4.50
C ALA A 88 -12.57 -4.12 -4.02
N ILE A 89 -11.57 -4.24 -3.13
CA ILE A 89 -10.74 -3.11 -2.68
C ILE A 89 -9.99 -2.47 -3.85
N LEU A 90 -9.39 -3.26 -4.73
CA LEU A 90 -8.69 -2.73 -5.91
C LEU A 90 -9.63 -1.94 -6.82
N LYS A 91 -10.83 -2.46 -7.09
CA LYS A 91 -11.86 -1.78 -7.91
C LYS A 91 -12.35 -0.49 -7.25
N GLN A 92 -12.62 -0.52 -5.95
CA GLN A 92 -13.06 0.65 -5.18
C GLN A 92 -12.03 1.79 -5.26
N ASN A 93 -10.75 1.45 -5.30
CA ASN A 93 -9.65 2.40 -5.37
C ASN A 93 -9.17 2.68 -6.80
N HIS A 94 -9.88 2.22 -7.83
CA HIS A 94 -9.54 2.45 -9.25
C HIS A 94 -8.20 1.85 -9.71
N LEU A 95 -7.83 0.69 -9.16
CA LEU A 95 -6.60 -0.04 -9.49
C LEU A 95 -6.85 -1.30 -10.35
N ALA A 96 -8.11 -1.70 -10.55
CA ALA A 96 -8.53 -2.89 -11.31
C ALA A 96 -9.87 -2.67 -12.05
#